data_AF-A0AAC9WU30-F1
#
_entry.id   AF-A0AAC9WU30-F1
#
_cell.length_a   1.000
_cell.length_b   1.000
_cell.length_c   1.000
_cell.angle_alpha   90.00
_cell.angle_beta   90.00
_cell.angle_gamma   90.00
#
_symmetry.space_group_name_H-M   'P 1'
#
loop_
_entity.id
_entity.type
_entity.pdbx_description
1 polymer ?
#
loop_
_entity_poly.entity_id
_entity_poly.type
_entity_poly.pdbx_seq_one_letter_code
_entity_poly.pdbx_strand_id
1 'polypeptide(L)'
;MSEEKEAEQADLVGLTADIVSAYVAKNALPVTGLPDLISLVHSTLSGIGHPTAAQEPIAQPAVNPKRSVTPDFIICLEDGKKFKSLKRHLSVHYGLTPEQYREKWGLAREYPMVAPNYAAQRSALAKSSGLGRKPGAKATQKATTKRTSPRR
;
A
#
# COMPACT_ATOMS: atom_id res chain seq x y z
N MET A 1 -34.24 9.89 17.97
CA MET A 1 -32.89 9.46 17.53
C MET A 1 -31.78 9.83 18.52
N SER A 2 -31.62 11.09 18.96
CA SER A 2 -30.59 11.41 19.98
C SER A 2 -31.00 11.04 21.42
N GLU A 3 -32.25 11.31 21.78
CA GLU A 3 -32.79 11.01 23.13
C GLU A 3 -32.89 9.50 23.43
N GLU A 4 -33.25 8.69 22.44
CA GLU A 4 -33.30 7.22 22.56
C GLU A 4 -31.91 6.62 22.83
N LYS A 5 -30.87 7.24 22.26
CA LYS A 5 -29.48 6.80 22.42
C LYS A 5 -28.88 7.17 23.78
N GLU A 6 -29.36 8.24 24.39
CA GLU A 6 -29.02 8.62 25.77
C GLU A 6 -29.70 7.69 26.79
N ALA A 7 -30.96 7.33 26.56
CA ALA A 7 -31.68 6.38 27.42
C ALA A 7 -31.05 4.98 27.38
N GLU A 8 -30.67 4.50 26.19
CA GLU A 8 -29.99 3.21 26.02
C GLU A 8 -28.60 3.20 26.66
N GLN A 9 -27.86 4.32 26.59
CA GLN A 9 -26.59 4.48 27.30
C GLN A 9 -26.76 4.45 28.82
N ALA A 10 -27.79 5.12 29.35
CA ALA A 10 -28.06 5.12 30.78
C ALA A 10 -28.42 3.71 31.30
N ASP A 11 -29.20 2.95 30.52
CA ASP A 11 -29.53 1.55 30.84
C ASP A 11 -28.29 0.63 30.80
N LEU A 12 -27.45 0.77 29.77
CA LEU A 12 -26.18 0.04 29.67
C LEU A 12 -25.24 0.33 30.84
N VAL A 13 -25.16 1.59 31.30
CA VAL A 13 -24.36 1.95 32.48
C VAL A 13 -24.95 1.31 33.74
N GLY A 14 -26.27 1.29 33.88
CA GLY A 14 -26.96 0.60 34.98
C GLY A 14 -26.64 -0.89 35.02
N LEU A 15 -26.83 -1.60 33.90
CA LEU A 15 -26.52 -3.02 33.77
C LEU A 15 -25.04 -3.33 34.03
N THR A 16 -24.14 -2.47 33.56
CA THR A 16 -22.70 -2.60 33.83
C THR A 16 -22.42 -2.50 35.33
N ALA A 17 -23.00 -1.51 36.02
CA ALA A 17 -22.82 -1.31 37.46
C ALA A 17 -23.34 -2.49 38.28
N ASP A 18 -24.50 -3.05 37.91
CA ASP A 18 -25.08 -4.22 38.58
C ASP A 18 -24.16 -5.45 38.44
N ILE A 19 -23.63 -5.72 37.25
CA ILE A 19 -22.74 -6.85 37.01
C ILE A 19 -21.42 -6.69 37.78
N VAL A 20 -20.80 -5.51 37.72
CA VAL A 20 -19.54 -5.23 38.41
C VAL A 20 -19.72 -5.33 39.92
N SER A 21 -20.82 -4.80 40.47
CA SER A 21 -21.11 -4.87 41.91
C SER A 21 -21.29 -6.32 42.37
N ALA A 22 -22.02 -7.15 41.62
CA ALA A 22 -22.20 -8.56 41.92
C ALA A 22 -20.88 -9.36 41.83
N TYR A 23 -20.02 -9.04 40.86
CA TYR A 23 -18.73 -9.69 40.70
C TYR A 23 -17.78 -9.36 41.85
N VAL A 24 -17.65 -8.09 42.22
CA VAL A 24 -16.77 -7.63 43.31
C VAL A 24 -17.29 -8.08 44.68
N ALA A 25 -18.61 -8.23 44.86
CA ALA A 25 -19.20 -8.74 46.10
C ALA A 25 -18.74 -10.17 46.43
N LYS A 26 -18.39 -10.98 45.42
CA LYS A 26 -17.98 -12.39 45.58
C LYS A 26 -16.52 -12.68 45.22
N ASN A 27 -15.80 -11.71 44.64
CA ASN A 27 -14.42 -11.85 44.20
C ASN A 27 -13.57 -10.70 44.73
N ALA A 28 -12.47 -11.02 45.42
CA ALA A 28 -11.51 -10.02 45.89
C ALA A 28 -10.64 -9.54 44.73
N LEU A 29 -10.68 -8.24 44.44
CA LEU A 29 -9.88 -7.60 43.40
C LEU A 29 -9.13 -6.39 43.98
N PRO A 30 -7.93 -6.10 43.50
CA PRO A 30 -7.24 -4.87 43.86
C PRO A 30 -8.01 -3.66 43.27
N VAL A 31 -7.98 -2.53 43.99
CA VAL A 31 -8.64 -1.28 43.56
C VAL A 31 -8.14 -0.83 42.18
N THR A 32 -6.90 -1.16 41.83
CA THR A 32 -6.30 -0.87 40.53
C THR A 32 -6.93 -1.65 39.36
N GLY A 33 -7.59 -2.79 39.62
CA GLY A 33 -8.24 -3.60 38.57
C GLY A 33 -9.71 -3.26 38.35
N LEU A 34 -10.31 -2.40 39.18
CA LEU A 34 -11.71 -1.97 39.02
C LEU A 34 -11.95 -1.22 37.69
N PRO A 35 -11.10 -0.26 37.27
CA PRO A 35 -11.32 0.45 36.01
C PRO A 35 -11.32 -0.48 34.80
N ASP A 36 -10.37 -1.41 34.74
CA ASP A 36 -10.27 -2.40 33.66
C ASP A 36 -11.52 -3.29 33.58
N LEU A 37 -12.03 -3.76 34.72
CA LEU A 37 -13.23 -4.58 34.77
C LEU A 37 -14.47 -3.82 34.27
N ILE A 38 -14.64 -2.56 34.71
CA ILE A 38 -15.76 -1.71 34.28
C ILE A 38 -15.70 -1.49 32.78
N SER A 39 -14.53 -1.14 32.23
CA SER A 39 -14.36 -0.96 30.79
C SER A 39 -14.64 -2.25 30.01
N LEU A 40 -14.15 -3.40 30.49
CA LEU A 40 -14.36 -4.69 29.83
C LEU A 40 -15.84 -5.06 29.75
N VAL A 41 -16.57 -4.98 30.87
CA VAL A 41 -17.99 -5.33 30.93
C VAL A 41 -18.82 -4.38 30.06
N HIS A 42 -18.58 -3.07 30.18
CA HIS A 42 -19.26 -2.06 29.37
C HIS A 42 -19.03 -2.27 27.87
N SER A 43 -17.77 -2.48 27.45
CA SER A 43 -17.44 -2.77 26.06
C SER A 43 -18.10 -4.06 25.58
N THR A 44 -18.11 -5.11 26.40
CA THR A 44 -18.76 -6.38 26.06
C THR A 44 -20.26 -6.19 25.86
N LEU A 45 -20.96 -5.54 26.79
CA LEU A 45 -22.40 -5.28 26.68
C LEU A 45 -22.74 -4.39 25.48
N SER A 46 -21.98 -3.31 25.25
CA SER A 46 -22.17 -2.43 24.09
C SER A 46 -21.92 -3.13 22.75
N GLY A 47 -21.16 -4.23 22.74
CA GLY A 47 -20.88 -5.06 21.58
C GLY A 47 -21.86 -6.21 21.36
N ILE A 48 -22.71 -6.54 22.33
CA ILE A 48 -23.73 -7.60 22.16
C ILE A 48 -24.86 -7.04 21.28
N GLY A 49 -25.11 -7.69 20.14
CA GLY A 49 -26.16 -7.29 19.20
C GLY A 49 -25.70 -6.36 18.08
N HIS A 50 -24.55 -5.71 18.23
CA HIS A 50 -23.84 -5.09 17.12
C HIS A 50 -22.85 -6.11 16.58
N PRO A 51 -22.98 -6.60 15.33
CA PRO A 51 -21.85 -7.29 14.72
C PRO A 51 -20.69 -6.30 14.81
N THR A 52 -19.63 -6.69 15.53
CA THR A 52 -18.39 -5.93 15.54
C THR A 52 -18.12 -5.62 14.07
N ALA A 53 -18.12 -4.34 13.70
CA ALA A 53 -17.79 -3.97 12.34
C ALA A 53 -16.38 -4.53 12.18
N ALA A 54 -16.28 -5.67 11.48
CA ALA A 54 -15.05 -6.38 11.29
C ALA A 54 -14.07 -5.33 10.83
N GLN A 55 -13.13 -4.99 11.71
CA GLN A 55 -12.16 -3.94 11.46
C GLN A 55 -11.55 -4.32 10.12
N GLU A 56 -11.88 -3.56 9.07
CA GLU A 56 -11.52 -3.94 7.71
C GLU A 56 -10.03 -4.25 7.78
N PRO A 57 -9.62 -5.50 7.49
CA PRO A 57 -8.26 -5.91 7.73
C PRO A 57 -7.41 -4.96 6.91
N ILE A 58 -6.67 -4.08 7.59
CA ILE A 58 -5.65 -3.22 7.02
C ILE A 58 -4.88 -4.12 6.08
N ALA A 59 -5.01 -3.87 4.77
CA ALA A 59 -4.53 -4.79 3.74
C ALA A 59 -3.05 -5.04 3.98
N GLN A 60 -2.74 -6.16 4.63
CA GLN A 60 -1.37 -6.49 4.96
C GLN A 60 -0.70 -6.74 3.61
N PRO A 61 0.39 -6.02 3.28
CA PRO A 61 1.02 -6.18 1.98
C PRO A 61 1.40 -7.65 1.81
N ALA A 62 0.89 -8.28 0.75
CA ALA A 62 1.05 -9.72 0.49
C ALA A 62 2.53 -10.17 0.53
N VAL A 63 3.45 -9.23 0.30
CA VAL A 63 4.89 -9.38 0.43
C VAL A 63 5.51 -8.05 0.85
N ASN A 64 6.64 -8.10 1.56
CA ASN A 64 7.40 -6.90 1.87
C ASN A 64 7.74 -6.15 0.57
N PRO A 65 7.47 -4.83 0.46
CA PRO A 65 7.67 -4.06 -0.78
C PRO A 65 9.09 -4.14 -1.33
N LYS A 66 10.11 -4.39 -0.49
CA LYS A 66 11.50 -4.60 -0.94
C LYS A 66 11.73 -5.96 -1.61
N ARG A 67 10.90 -6.97 -1.33
CA ARG A 67 10.98 -8.34 -1.90
C ARG A 67 9.99 -8.56 -3.05
N SER A 68 9.14 -7.58 -3.34
CA SER A 68 8.16 -7.64 -4.43
C SER A 68 8.77 -7.56 -5.83
N VAL A 69 10.02 -7.11 -5.94
CA VAL A 69 10.74 -7.01 -7.22
C VAL A 69 11.75 -8.14 -7.32
N THR A 70 11.54 -9.04 -8.28
CA THR A 70 12.54 -10.04 -8.66
C THR A 70 13.03 -9.78 -10.09
N PRO A 71 14.19 -10.33 -10.50
CA PRO A 71 14.73 -10.11 -11.84
C PRO A 71 13.75 -10.49 -12.97
N ASP A 72 13.02 -11.59 -12.80
CA ASP A 72 12.13 -12.16 -13.82
C ASP A 72 10.65 -11.77 -13.67
N PHE A 73 10.20 -11.43 -12.46
CA PHE A 73 8.81 -11.07 -12.18
C PHE A 73 8.67 -10.06 -11.04
N ILE A 74 7.55 -9.33 -11.02
CA ILE A 74 7.12 -8.45 -9.94
C ILE A 74 5.84 -9.01 -9.33
N ILE A 75 5.76 -8.97 -8.01
CA ILE A 75 4.61 -9.42 -7.24
C ILE A 75 3.69 -8.21 -6.98
N CYS A 76 2.39 -8.38 -7.24
CA CYS A 76 1.38 -7.39 -6.88
C CYS A 76 1.16 -7.38 -5.36
N LEU A 77 1.26 -6.22 -4.71
CA LEU A 77 0.97 -6.06 -3.28
C LEU A 77 -0.52 -6.23 -2.94
N GLU A 78 -1.42 -6.06 -3.92
CA GLU A 78 -2.87 -6.22 -3.72
C GLU A 78 -3.29 -7.70 -3.81
N ASP A 79 -2.75 -8.46 -4.76
CA ASP A 79 -3.18 -9.84 -5.02
C ASP A 79 -2.16 -10.93 -4.63
N GLY A 80 -0.90 -10.57 -4.41
CA GLY A 80 0.20 -11.53 -4.24
C GLY A 80 0.59 -12.31 -5.52
N LYS A 81 0.00 -12.01 -6.67
CA LYS A 81 0.28 -12.69 -7.95
C LYS A 81 1.53 -12.14 -8.64
N LYS A 82 2.23 -13.02 -9.38
CA LYS A 82 3.48 -12.72 -10.10
C LYS A 82 3.19 -12.27 -11.53
N PHE A 83 3.75 -11.14 -11.94
CA PHE A 83 3.60 -10.58 -13.27
C PHE A 83 4.92 -10.07 -13.83
N LYS A 84 5.10 -10.12 -15.16
CA LYS A 84 6.25 -9.47 -15.83
C LYS A 84 6.09 -7.95 -15.88
N SER A 85 4.84 -7.46 -15.98
CA SER A 85 4.49 -6.04 -15.96
C SER A 85 3.30 -5.78 -15.03
N LEU A 86 3.56 -5.07 -13.93
CA LEU A 86 2.52 -4.70 -12.97
C LEU A 86 1.60 -3.60 -13.54
N LYS A 87 2.13 -2.73 -14.41
CA LYS A 87 1.37 -1.62 -15.02
C LYS A 87 0.07 -2.06 -15.71
N ARG A 88 0.10 -3.19 -16.45
CA ARG A 88 -1.10 -3.69 -17.15
C ARG A 88 -2.14 -4.20 -16.16
N HIS A 89 -1.68 -4.92 -15.14
CA HIS A 89 -2.55 -5.48 -14.10
C HIS A 89 -3.26 -4.38 -13.31
N LEU A 90 -2.52 -3.35 -12.88
CA LEU A 90 -3.07 -2.20 -12.15
C LEU A 90 -4.15 -1.46 -12.96
N SER A 91 -3.92 -1.22 -14.25
CA SER A 91 -4.89 -0.49 -15.07
C SER A 91 -6.15 -1.31 -15.38
N VAL A 92 -6.04 -2.62 -15.56
CA VAL A 92 -7.19 -3.47 -15.96
C VAL A 92 -8.03 -3.90 -14.76
N HIS A 93 -7.40 -4.31 -13.66
CA HIS A 93 -8.12 -4.84 -12.50
C HIS A 93 -8.50 -3.77 -11.48
N TYR A 94 -7.69 -2.72 -11.36
CA TYR A 94 -7.84 -1.72 -10.31
C TYR A 94 -8.11 -0.31 -10.83
N GLY A 95 -7.97 -0.08 -12.14
CA GLY A 95 -8.06 1.28 -12.72
C GLY A 95 -7.01 2.25 -12.18
N LEU A 96 -5.96 1.74 -11.51
CA LEU A 96 -4.96 2.57 -10.82
C LEU A 96 -3.81 2.94 -11.75
N THR A 97 -3.33 4.18 -11.62
CA THR A 97 -2.06 4.58 -12.23
C THR A 97 -0.89 4.08 -11.38
N PRO A 98 0.30 3.90 -11.98
CA PRO A 98 1.50 3.53 -11.24
C PRO A 98 1.83 4.47 -10.07
N GLU A 99 1.48 5.74 -10.16
CA GLU A 99 1.72 6.73 -9.11
C GLU A 99 0.74 6.57 -7.94
N GLN A 100 -0.55 6.45 -8.23
CA GLN A 100 -1.57 6.17 -7.20
C GLN A 100 -1.27 4.86 -6.45
N TYR A 101 -0.79 3.84 -7.17
CA TYR A 101 -0.37 2.59 -6.55
C TYR A 101 0.82 2.76 -5.60
N ARG A 102 1.79 3.64 -5.94
CA ARG A 102 2.91 3.94 -5.04
C ARG A 102 2.46 4.70 -3.82
N GLU A 103 1.57 5.67 -3.99
CA GLU A 103 1.02 6.47 -2.89
C GLU A 103 0.22 5.60 -1.92
N LYS A 104 -0.67 4.74 -2.45
CA LYS A 104 -1.48 3.79 -1.68
C LYS A 104 -0.62 2.88 -0.78
N TRP A 105 0.55 2.47 -1.27
CA TRP A 105 1.45 1.54 -0.59
C TRP A 105 2.70 2.19 0.02
N GLY A 106 2.81 3.51 0.01
CA GLY A 106 4.00 4.23 0.52
C GLY A 106 5.33 3.86 -0.17
N LEU A 107 5.29 3.49 -1.45
CA LEU A 107 6.46 3.05 -2.21
C LEU A 107 7.31 4.23 -2.70
N ALA A 108 8.62 4.02 -2.76
CA ALA A 108 9.54 4.99 -3.34
C ALA A 108 9.22 5.29 -4.82
N ARG A 109 9.51 6.52 -5.27
CA ARG A 109 9.28 6.95 -6.67
C ARG A 109 10.08 6.14 -7.68
N GLU A 110 11.23 5.63 -7.28
CA GLU A 110 12.12 4.78 -8.08
C GLU A 110 11.67 3.31 -8.17
N TYR A 111 10.56 2.94 -7.53
CA TYR A 111 10.09 1.56 -7.53
C TYR A 111 9.72 1.08 -8.95
N PRO A 112 10.36 0.01 -9.48
CA PRO A 112 10.10 -0.48 -10.82
C PRO A 112 8.74 -1.17 -10.89
N MET A 113 7.96 -0.86 -11.92
CA MET A 113 6.63 -1.45 -12.17
C MET A 113 6.66 -2.59 -13.19
N VAL A 114 7.85 -2.93 -13.66
CA VAL A 114 8.12 -3.95 -14.66
C VAL A 114 9.40 -4.68 -14.26
N ALA A 115 9.43 -6.00 -14.41
CA ALA A 115 10.59 -6.80 -14.02
C ALA A 115 11.87 -6.29 -14.71
N PRO A 116 13.00 -6.14 -14.01
CA PRO A 116 14.23 -5.57 -14.56
C PRO A 116 14.73 -6.26 -15.84
N ASN A 117 14.72 -7.60 -15.92
CA ASN A 117 15.13 -8.30 -17.16
C ASN A 117 14.19 -8.00 -18.32
N TYR A 118 12.88 -7.95 -18.06
CA TYR A 118 11.89 -7.67 -19.10
C TYR A 118 12.01 -6.21 -19.59
N ALA A 119 12.27 -5.27 -18.69
CA ALA A 119 12.57 -3.88 -19.04
C ALA A 119 13.85 -3.77 -19.87
N ALA A 120 14.92 -4.48 -19.47
CA ALA A 120 16.18 -4.51 -20.19
C ALA A 120 16.02 -5.04 -21.63
N GLN A 121 15.35 -6.18 -21.80
CA GLN A 121 15.08 -6.78 -23.12
C GLN A 121 14.25 -5.86 -24.03
N ARG A 122 13.16 -5.27 -23.50
CA ARG A 122 12.33 -4.31 -24.26
C ARG A 122 13.10 -3.04 -24.62
N SER A 123 13.96 -2.55 -23.73
CA SER A 123 14.77 -1.36 -23.99
C SER A 123 15.85 -1.61 -25.05
N ALA A 124 16.47 -2.81 -25.06
CA ALA A 124 17.44 -3.22 -26.07
C ALA A 124 16.78 -3.31 -27.44
N LEU A 125 15.59 -3.93 -27.51
CA LEU A 125 14.81 -4.03 -28.74
C LEU A 125 14.36 -2.65 -29.26
N ALA A 126 13.93 -1.74 -28.39
CA ALA A 126 13.57 -0.37 -28.77
C ALA A 126 14.76 0.42 -29.34
N LYS A 127 15.95 0.25 -28.74
CA LYS A 127 17.20 0.86 -29.23
C LYS A 127 17.62 0.28 -30.57
N SER A 128 17.50 -1.04 -30.77
CA SER A 128 17.79 -1.67 -32.07
C SER A 128 16.77 -1.30 -33.15
N SER A 129 15.52 -1.04 -32.78
CA SER A 129 14.44 -0.63 -33.68
C SER A 129 14.39 0.89 -33.95
N GLY A 130 15.35 1.68 -33.45
CA GLY A 130 15.53 3.08 -33.86
C GLY A 130 14.67 4.14 -33.16
N LEU A 131 13.88 3.77 -32.14
CA LEU A 131 12.96 4.67 -31.41
C LEU A 131 13.64 5.57 -30.35
N GLY A 132 14.89 5.97 -30.59
CA GLY A 132 15.71 6.73 -29.62
C GLY A 132 16.67 7.74 -30.25
N ARG A 133 16.62 7.97 -31.57
CA ARG A 133 17.41 9.03 -32.22
C ARG A 133 16.69 10.36 -32.06
N LYS A 134 17.25 11.26 -31.23
CA LYS A 134 16.93 12.70 -31.21
C LYS A 134 16.98 13.23 -32.66
N PRO A 135 15.89 13.82 -33.22
CA PRO A 135 16.00 14.58 -34.46
C PRO A 135 16.77 15.86 -34.14
N GLY A 136 18.07 15.92 -34.47
CA GLY A 136 18.84 17.16 -34.31
C GLY A 136 20.33 17.04 -33.98
N ALA A 137 20.93 15.86 -33.85
CA ALA A 137 22.39 15.76 -33.80
C ALA A 137 22.96 15.75 -35.22
N LYS A 138 23.11 16.94 -35.81
CA LYS A 138 23.91 17.17 -37.02
C LYS A 138 25.27 16.50 -36.82
N ALA A 139 25.58 15.54 -37.68
CA ALA A 139 26.94 15.00 -37.81
C ALA A 139 27.85 16.16 -38.22
N THR A 140 28.66 16.66 -37.28
CA THR A 140 29.80 17.52 -37.60
C THR A 140 30.83 16.66 -38.32
N GLN A 141 30.70 16.59 -39.65
CA GLN A 141 31.77 16.15 -40.52
C GLN A 141 32.98 17.05 -40.25
N LYS A 142 34.04 16.47 -39.67
CA LYS A 142 35.37 17.08 -39.60
C LYS A 142 35.86 17.33 -41.02
N ALA A 143 35.72 18.57 -41.50
CA ALA A 143 36.44 19.06 -42.67
C ALA A 143 37.94 19.06 -42.35
N THR A 144 38.70 18.16 -42.98
CA THR A 144 40.16 18.18 -43.00
C THR A 144 40.62 18.61 -44.38
N THR A 145 40.56 19.91 -44.66
CA THR A 145 41.21 20.53 -45.82
C THR A 145 42.67 20.83 -45.46
N LYS A 146 43.58 19.88 -45.71
CA LYS A 146 45.01 20.21 -45.85
C LYS A 146 45.23 20.82 -47.24
N ARG A 147 45.34 22.16 -47.27
CA ARG A 147 45.81 22.93 -48.43
C ARG A 147 47.28 22.63 -48.66
N THR A 148 47.60 22.02 -49.79
CA THR A 148 48.96 21.97 -50.35
C THR A 148 49.25 23.33 -50.98
N SER A 149 50.30 24.01 -50.52
CA SER A 149 50.87 25.18 -51.19
C SER A 149 52.16 24.77 -51.89
N PRO A 150 52.36 25.05 -53.18
CA PRO A 150 53.69 25.07 -53.76
C PRO A 150 54.28 26.48 -53.62
N ARG A 151 55.51 26.59 -53.11
CA ARG A 151 56.32 27.80 -53.29
C ARG A 151 57.78 27.42 -53.49
N ARG A 152 58.28 27.88 -54.64
CA ARG A 152 59.67 28.03 -55.09
C ARG A 152 60.27 26.88 -55.89
#